data_AF-A0A9P6MW86-F1
#
_entry.id   AF-A0A9P6MW86-F1
#
_cell.length_a   1.000
_cell.length_b   1.000
_cell.length_c   1.000
_cell.angle_alpha   90.00
_cell.angle_beta   90.00
_cell.angle_gamma   90.00
#
_symmetry.space_group_name_H-M   'P 1'
#
loop_
_entity.id
_entity.type
_entity.pdbx_description
1 polymer ?
#
loop_
_entity_poly.entity_id
_entity_poly.type
_entity_poly.pdbx_seq_one_letter_code
_entity_poly.pdbx_strand_id
1 'polypeptide(L)'
;MHPSLTQSAIEVLMNDLHDKDYRVRSTAVDALRKQLTLPESGLQALISALQHENGLVRYSAAEALGNQLTLPESGLQALIGALQGENGLLRYPAAEALGGQSTLPESALQAIIDALQDENKDVRWSAAKSLKEQSTLPESGLQALIGALQDEN
;
A
#
# COMPACT_ATOMS: atom_id res chain seq x y z
N MET A 1 25.00 -2.05 4.99
CA MET A 1 24.02 -0.96 5.12
C MET A 1 23.63 -0.55 3.71
N HIS A 2 22.36 -0.70 3.32
CA HIS A 2 21.88 -0.04 2.11
C HIS A 2 21.64 1.44 2.44
N PRO A 3 22.19 2.39 1.67
CA PRO A 3 21.94 3.82 1.91
C PRO A 3 20.44 4.10 1.74
N SER A 4 19.85 4.80 2.71
CA SER A 4 18.49 5.31 2.60
C SER A 4 18.44 6.33 1.47
N LEU A 5 17.43 6.23 0.60
CA LEU A 5 17.28 7.13 -0.54
C LEU A 5 16.94 8.55 -0.08
N THR A 6 17.55 9.54 -0.73
CA THR A 6 17.18 10.96 -0.56
C THR A 6 15.89 11.26 -1.33
N GLN A 7 15.22 12.39 -1.00
CA GLN A 7 14.05 12.86 -1.75
C GLN A 7 14.32 12.96 -3.25
N SER A 8 15.43 13.60 -3.64
CA SER A 8 15.80 13.74 -5.05
C SER A 8 16.04 12.39 -5.72
N ALA A 9 16.62 11.42 -5.01
CA ALA A 9 16.77 10.06 -5.55
C ALA A 9 15.40 9.39 -5.74
N ILE A 10 14.45 9.58 -4.82
CA ILE A 10 13.09 9.06 -4.96
C ILE A 10 12.40 9.71 -6.15
N GLU A 11 12.45 11.03 -6.30
CA GLU A 11 11.85 11.73 -7.45
C GLU A 11 12.42 11.24 -8.79
N VAL A 12 13.74 11.02 -8.87
CA VAL A 12 14.38 10.43 -10.05
C VAL A 12 13.84 9.03 -10.32
N LEU A 13 13.78 8.17 -9.31
CA LEU A 13 13.25 6.82 -9.47
C LEU A 13 11.76 6.83 -9.86
N MET A 14 10.97 7.78 -9.35
CA MET A 14 9.57 7.95 -9.74
C MET A 14 9.43 8.38 -11.21
N ASN A 15 10.37 9.19 -11.72
CA ASN A 15 10.45 9.50 -13.15
C ASN A 15 10.86 8.28 -13.97
N ASP A 16 11.80 7.48 -13.48
CA ASP A 16 12.28 6.26 -14.12
C ASP A 16 11.18 5.19 -14.27
N LEU A 17 10.11 5.24 -13.46
CA LEU A 17 8.91 4.40 -13.64
C LEU A 17 8.16 4.67 -14.96
N HIS A 18 8.45 5.79 -15.64
CA HIS A 18 7.90 6.13 -16.95
C HIS A 18 8.87 5.87 -18.10
N ASP A 19 10.08 5.38 -17.81
CA ASP A 19 11.06 5.17 -18.86
C ASP A 19 10.54 4.13 -19.88
N LYS A 20 10.85 4.35 -21.16
CA LYS A 20 10.46 3.45 -22.25
C LYS A 20 11.07 2.06 -22.10
N ASP A 21 12.26 1.95 -21.50
CA ASP A 21 12.94 0.69 -21.24
C ASP A 21 12.37 0.05 -19.97
N TYR A 22 11.84 -1.18 -20.14
CA TYR A 22 11.29 -1.95 -19.03
C TYR A 22 12.32 -2.21 -17.92
N ARG A 23 13.61 -2.26 -18.26
CA ARG A 23 14.70 -2.50 -17.29
C ARG A 23 14.88 -1.31 -16.37
N VAL A 24 14.76 -0.09 -16.89
CA VAL A 24 14.84 1.15 -16.10
C VAL A 24 13.66 1.18 -15.13
N ARG A 25 12.43 0.95 -15.63
CA ARG A 25 11.23 0.85 -14.78
C ARG A 25 11.37 -0.20 -13.68
N SER A 26 11.78 -1.42 -14.03
CA SER A 26 11.96 -2.51 -13.06
C SER A 26 13.01 -2.18 -12.01
N THR A 27 14.10 -1.53 -12.41
CA THR A 27 15.17 -1.11 -11.49
C THR A 27 14.67 -0.05 -10.52
N ALA A 28 13.85 0.89 -11.00
CA ALA A 28 13.23 1.91 -10.17
C ALA A 28 12.29 1.32 -9.11
N VAL A 29 11.39 0.41 -9.52
CA VAL A 29 10.52 -0.34 -8.59
C VAL A 29 11.37 -1.07 -7.54
N ASP A 30 12.37 -1.83 -7.97
CA ASP A 30 13.22 -2.59 -7.05
C ASP A 30 13.98 -1.70 -6.07
N ALA A 31 14.45 -0.52 -6.51
CA ALA A 31 15.19 0.41 -5.66
C ALA A 31 14.30 1.01 -4.57
N LEU A 32 13.07 1.41 -4.93
CA LEU A 32 12.06 1.93 -4.01
C LEU A 32 11.60 0.85 -3.02
N ARG A 33 11.32 -0.36 -3.50
CA ARG A 33 10.85 -1.49 -2.69
C ARG A 33 11.86 -1.94 -1.63
N LYS A 34 13.16 -1.85 -1.93
CA LYS A 34 14.24 -2.25 -1.00
C LYS A 34 14.40 -1.30 0.19
N GLN A 35 13.70 -0.17 0.21
CA GLN A 35 13.78 0.78 1.31
C GLN A 35 12.83 0.36 2.42
N LEU A 36 13.39 -0.07 3.55
CA LEU A 36 12.62 -0.37 4.76
C LEU A 36 12.38 0.88 5.63
N THR A 37 13.17 1.93 5.41
CA THR A 37 13.05 3.21 6.11
C THR A 37 13.49 4.34 5.21
N LEU A 38 12.55 5.22 4.90
CA LEU A 38 12.78 6.45 4.17
C LEU A 38 12.74 7.66 5.10
N PRO A 39 13.51 8.73 4.82
CA PRO A 39 13.31 10.00 5.49
C PRO A 39 11.92 10.57 5.18
N GLU A 40 11.45 11.48 6.03
CA GLU A 40 10.12 12.11 5.89
C GLU A 40 9.87 12.66 4.48
N SER A 41 10.84 13.36 3.90
CA SER A 41 10.72 13.89 2.54
C SER A 41 10.54 12.81 1.47
N GLY A 42 11.14 11.64 1.67
CA GLY A 42 10.93 10.48 0.82
C GLY A 42 9.54 9.88 0.95
N LEU A 43 9.02 9.80 2.18
CA LEU A 43 7.65 9.36 2.43
C LEU A 43 6.64 10.32 1.81
N GLN A 44 6.86 11.64 1.90
CA GLN A 44 5.98 12.65 1.29
C GLN A 44 5.96 12.54 -0.24
N ALA A 45 7.10 12.25 -0.87
CA ALA A 45 7.17 12.00 -2.31
C ALA A 45 6.35 10.76 -2.71
N LEU A 46 6.46 9.66 -1.95
CA LEU A 46 5.65 8.46 -2.20
C LEU A 46 4.15 8.70 -1.97
N ILE A 47 3.79 9.42 -0.90
CA ILE A 47 2.40 9.80 -0.61
C ILE A 47 1.81 10.59 -1.77
N SER A 48 2.54 11.59 -2.28
CA SER A 48 2.10 12.39 -3.42
C SER A 48 1.91 11.53 -4.68
N ALA A 49 2.77 10.52 -4.87
CA ALA A 49 2.72 9.65 -6.01
C ALA A 49 1.56 8.64 -6.02
N LEU A 50 0.88 8.41 -4.89
CA LEU A 50 -0.38 7.67 -4.88
C LEU A 50 -1.47 8.34 -5.73
N GLN A 51 -1.34 9.65 -6.00
CA GLN A 51 -2.25 10.43 -6.84
C GLN A 51 -1.70 10.70 -8.25
N HIS A 52 -0.58 10.05 -8.64
CA HIS A 52 0.03 10.25 -9.95
C HIS A 52 -0.89 9.75 -11.07
N GLU A 53 -0.88 10.38 -12.26
CA GLU A 53 -1.73 9.99 -13.41
C GLU A 53 -1.45 8.57 -13.95
N ASN A 54 -0.19 8.16 -13.99
CA ASN A 54 0.23 6.81 -14.34
C ASN A 54 -0.02 5.78 -13.22
N GLY A 55 -0.72 4.71 -13.54
CA GLY A 55 -1.05 3.63 -12.60
C GLY A 55 0.14 2.82 -12.09
N LEU A 56 1.21 2.65 -12.88
CA LEU A 56 2.42 1.97 -12.41
C LEU A 56 3.12 2.77 -11.30
N VAL A 57 3.08 4.10 -11.38
CA VAL A 57 3.64 4.98 -10.37
C VAL A 57 2.85 4.88 -9.07
N ARG A 58 1.51 4.93 -9.14
CA ARG A 58 0.64 4.75 -7.97
C ARG A 58 0.86 3.39 -7.32
N TYR A 59 0.91 2.33 -8.13
CA TYR A 59 1.18 0.97 -7.66
C TYR A 59 2.51 0.87 -6.91
N SER A 60 3.58 1.35 -7.53
CA SER A 60 4.93 1.30 -6.97
C SER A 60 5.04 2.13 -5.68
N ALA A 61 4.33 3.26 -5.62
CA ALA A 61 4.26 4.07 -4.42
C ALA A 61 3.56 3.33 -3.26
N ALA A 62 2.43 2.68 -3.53
CA ALA A 62 1.73 1.87 -2.53
C ALA A 62 2.59 0.71 -2.03
N GLU A 63 3.22 -0.06 -2.93
CA GLU A 63 4.16 -1.11 -2.54
C GLU A 63 5.32 -0.58 -1.68
N ALA A 64 5.95 0.53 -2.10
CA ALA A 64 7.08 1.10 -1.38
C ALA A 64 6.68 1.59 0.02
N LEU A 65 5.49 2.19 0.17
CA LEU A 65 4.93 2.56 1.46
C LEU A 65 4.64 1.32 2.33
N GLY A 66 4.09 0.25 1.75
CA GLY A 66 3.82 -1.00 2.46
C GLY A 66 5.07 -1.72 2.99
N ASN A 67 6.21 -1.52 2.33
CA ASN A 67 7.50 -2.07 2.76
C ASN A 67 8.22 -1.24 3.83
N GLN A 68 7.70 -0.05 4.18
CA GLN A 68 8.25 0.71 5.29
C GLN A 68 7.95 0.00 6.60
N LEU A 69 8.93 -0.06 7.51
CA LEU A 69 8.74 -0.65 8.84
C LEU A 69 7.65 0.05 9.64
N THR A 70 7.56 1.38 9.48
CA THR A 70 6.53 2.21 10.08
C THR A 70 6.12 3.30 9.11
N LEU A 71 4.83 3.60 9.07
CA LEU A 71 4.28 4.74 8.37
C LEU A 71 3.82 5.83 9.36
N PRO A 72 4.06 7.11 9.04
CA PRO A 72 3.41 8.21 9.74
C PRO A 72 1.89 8.19 9.45
N GLU A 73 1.12 8.90 10.28
CA GLU A 73 -0.33 9.01 10.12
C GLU A 73 -0.74 9.47 8.72
N SER A 74 0.00 10.43 8.13
CA SER A 74 -0.25 10.89 6.75
C SER A 74 -0.12 9.78 5.71
N GLY A 75 0.83 8.85 5.89
CA GLY A 75 1.00 7.69 5.01
C GLY A 75 -0.15 6.71 5.14
N LEU A 76 -0.59 6.44 6.38
CA LEU A 76 -1.75 5.58 6.64
C LEU A 76 -3.03 6.17 6.04
N GLN A 77 -3.29 7.46 6.25
CA GLN A 77 -4.47 8.14 5.70
C GLN A 77 -4.48 8.15 4.16
N ALA A 78 -3.31 8.33 3.54
CA ALA A 78 -3.20 8.27 2.09
C ALA A 78 -3.51 6.86 1.53
N LEU A 79 -3.05 5.81 2.22
CA LEU A 79 -3.38 4.42 1.85
C LEU A 79 -4.86 4.08 2.11
N ILE A 80 -5.46 4.58 3.19
CA ILE A 80 -6.91 4.44 3.44
C ILE A 80 -7.70 5.08 2.29
N GLY A 81 -7.37 6.32 1.91
CA GLY A 81 -8.03 7.00 0.80
C GLY A 81 -7.83 6.27 -0.53
N ALA A 82 -6.66 5.67 -0.75
CA ALA A 82 -6.38 4.85 -1.93
C ALA A 82 -7.21 3.55 -1.96
N LEU A 83 -7.40 2.91 -0.81
CA LEU A 83 -8.23 1.71 -0.65
C LEU A 83 -9.72 1.99 -0.90
N GLN A 84 -10.21 3.15 -0.47
CA GLN A 84 -11.62 3.56 -0.62
C GLN A 84 -11.91 4.26 -1.95
N GLY A 85 -10.88 4.54 -2.75
CA GLY A 85 -11.00 5.27 -3.99
C GLY A 85 -11.64 4.48 -5.14
N GLU A 86 -12.02 5.19 -6.21
CA GLU A 86 -12.64 4.58 -7.39
C GLU A 86 -11.67 3.74 -8.23
N ASN A 87 -10.36 3.91 -8.03
CA ASN A 87 -9.35 3.24 -8.82
C ASN A 87 -9.11 1.80 -8.33
N GLY A 88 -9.86 0.84 -8.89
CA GLY A 88 -9.74 -0.58 -8.52
C GLY A 88 -8.32 -1.16 -8.63
N LEU A 89 -7.45 -0.61 -9.49
CA LEU A 89 -6.05 -1.04 -9.60
C LEU A 89 -5.17 -0.55 -8.43
N LEU A 90 -5.62 0.49 -7.70
CA LEU A 90 -4.93 1.03 -6.52
C LEU A 90 -5.57 0.56 -5.20
N ARG A 91 -6.78 0.00 -5.24
CA ARG A 91 -7.41 -0.56 -4.03
C ARG A 91 -6.63 -1.77 -3.49
N TYR A 92 -6.26 -2.72 -4.34
CA TYR A 92 -5.55 -3.93 -3.87
C TYR A 92 -4.14 -3.64 -3.32
N PRO A 93 -3.29 -2.82 -3.95
CA PRO A 93 -1.97 -2.51 -3.41
C PRO A 93 -2.07 -1.68 -2.14
N ALA A 94 -3.11 -0.85 -2.00
CA ALA A 94 -3.36 -0.11 -0.77
C ALA A 94 -3.75 -1.04 0.38
N ALA A 95 -4.63 -2.02 0.15
CA ALA A 95 -4.96 -3.04 1.13
C ALA A 95 -3.72 -3.83 1.56
N GLU A 96 -2.90 -4.28 0.60
CA GLU A 96 -1.66 -5.01 0.88
C GLU A 96 -0.66 -4.15 1.66
N ALA A 97 -0.49 -2.89 1.26
CA ALA A 97 0.42 -1.97 1.93
C ALA A 97 0.02 -1.69 3.39
N LEU A 98 -1.27 -1.55 3.68
CA LEU A 98 -1.76 -1.46 5.05
C LEU A 98 -1.50 -2.75 5.84
N GLY A 99 -1.66 -3.93 5.21
CA GLY A 99 -1.35 -5.23 5.81
C GLY A 99 0.12 -5.40 6.22
N GLY A 100 1.03 -4.81 5.44
CA GLY A 100 2.46 -4.78 5.76
C GLY A 100 2.83 -4.00 7.02
N GLN A 101 1.90 -3.21 7.59
CA GLN A 101 2.12 -2.49 8.84
C GLN A 101 1.80 -3.37 10.05
N SER A 102 2.72 -3.39 11.01
CA SER A 102 2.61 -4.25 12.22
C SER A 102 1.42 -3.87 13.12
N THR A 103 1.06 -2.59 13.12
CA THR A 103 -0.04 -2.03 13.91
C THR A 103 -0.80 -1.01 13.08
N LEU A 104 -2.12 -1.15 13.07
CA LEU A 104 -3.01 -0.25 12.36
C LEU A 104 -3.96 0.47 13.32
N PRO A 105 -4.26 1.77 13.08
CA PRO A 105 -5.33 2.45 13.78
C PRO A 105 -6.68 1.84 13.39
N GLU A 106 -7.70 2.05 14.24
CA GLU A 106 -9.06 1.54 14.03
C GLU A 106 -9.64 1.96 12.67
N SER A 107 -9.36 3.18 12.21
CA SER A 107 -9.78 3.67 10.89
C SER A 107 -9.21 2.84 9.73
N ALA A 108 -7.95 2.42 9.81
CA ALA A 108 -7.33 1.57 8.80
C ALA A 108 -7.91 0.15 8.85
N LEU A 109 -8.12 -0.40 10.06
CA LEU A 109 -8.76 -1.70 10.22
C LEU A 109 -10.18 -1.71 9.64
N GLN A 110 -10.97 -0.67 9.89
CA GLN A 110 -12.32 -0.54 9.34
C GLN A 110 -12.29 -0.45 7.81
N ALA A 111 -11.38 0.33 7.23
CA ALA A 111 -11.24 0.42 5.77
C ALA A 111 -10.89 -0.94 5.14
N ILE A 112 -10.04 -1.74 5.79
CA ILE A 112 -9.72 -3.10 5.32
C ILE A 112 -10.93 -4.04 5.49
N ILE A 113 -11.68 -3.92 6.58
CA ILE A 113 -12.92 -4.70 6.81
C ILE A 113 -13.94 -4.41 5.70
N ASP A 114 -14.14 -3.14 5.36
CA ASP A 114 -15.06 -2.74 4.28
C ASP A 114 -14.59 -3.31 2.93
N ALA A 115 -13.28 -3.37 2.69
CA ALA A 115 -12.68 -3.93 1.48
C ALA A 115 -12.86 -5.46 1.34
N LEU A 116 -13.29 -6.18 2.38
CA LEU A 116 -13.72 -7.58 2.25
C LEU A 116 -14.97 -7.75 1.39
N GLN A 117 -15.74 -6.67 1.18
CA GLN A 117 -16.94 -6.64 0.35
C GLN A 117 -16.70 -5.95 -1.00
N ASP A 118 -15.44 -5.73 -1.38
CA ASP A 118 -15.11 -5.09 -2.65
C ASP A 118 -15.56 -5.96 -3.84
N GLU A 119 -16.04 -5.31 -4.89
CA GLU A 119 -16.43 -5.97 -6.15
C GLU A 119 -15.26 -6.74 -6.78
N ASN A 120 -14.02 -6.28 -6.57
CA ASN A 120 -12.82 -6.89 -7.09
C ASN A 120 -12.30 -7.97 -6.13
N LYS A 121 -12.23 -9.21 -6.61
CA LYS A 121 -11.72 -10.37 -5.86
C LYS A 121 -10.29 -10.19 -5.34
N ASP A 122 -9.42 -9.47 -6.07
CA ASP A 122 -8.02 -9.28 -5.68
C ASP A 122 -7.94 -8.34 -4.48
N VAL A 123 -8.86 -7.35 -4.41
CA VAL A 123 -9.00 -6.46 -3.25
C VAL A 123 -9.52 -7.25 -2.05
N ARG A 124 -10.56 -8.07 -2.21
CA ARG A 124 -11.10 -8.92 -1.13
C ARG A 124 -10.04 -9.86 -0.56
N TRP A 125 -9.29 -10.54 -1.44
CA TRP A 125 -8.20 -11.43 -1.05
C TRP A 125 -7.11 -10.68 -0.28
N SER A 126 -6.71 -9.51 -0.78
CA SER A 126 -5.69 -8.69 -0.12
C SER A 126 -6.17 -8.22 1.24
N ALA A 127 -7.43 -7.81 1.37
CA ALA A 127 -8.02 -7.39 2.64
C ALA A 127 -8.02 -8.53 3.67
N ALA A 128 -8.45 -9.73 3.27
CA ALA A 128 -8.42 -10.90 4.14
C ALA A 128 -6.99 -11.27 4.57
N LYS A 129 -6.02 -11.22 3.65
CA LYS A 129 -4.60 -11.42 3.96
C LYS A 129 -4.10 -10.37 4.96
N SER A 130 -4.38 -9.09 4.73
CA SER A 130 -3.96 -7.99 5.59
C SER A 130 -4.51 -8.12 7.01
N LEU A 131 -5.80 -8.47 7.18
CA LEU A 131 -6.39 -8.69 8.51
C LEU A 131 -5.75 -9.88 9.23
N LYS A 132 -5.45 -10.97 8.53
CA LYS A 132 -4.75 -12.14 9.09
C LYS A 132 -3.34 -11.79 9.60
N GLU A 133 -2.68 -10.82 8.98
CA GLU A 133 -1.34 -10.34 9.39
C GLU A 133 -1.38 -9.44 10.63
N GLN A 134 -2.56 -8.92 11.01
CA GLN A 134 -2.71 -8.09 12.19
C GLN A 134 -2.72 -8.92 13.48
N SER A 135 -1.89 -8.51 14.43
CA SER A 135 -1.74 -9.16 15.74
C SER A 135 -3.00 -9.05 16.61
N THR A 136 -3.79 -8.00 16.39
CA THR A 136 -5.00 -7.69 17.13
C THR A 136 -6.06 -7.20 16.17
N LEU A 137 -7.22 -7.85 16.19
CA LEU A 137 -8.39 -7.44 15.43
C LEU A 137 -9.52 -7.07 16.39
N PRO A 138 -10.27 -5.99 16.13
CA PRO A 138 -11.53 -5.76 16.84
C PRO A 138 -12.50 -6.91 16.55
N GLU A 139 -13.50 -7.10 17.41
CA GLU A 139 -14.51 -8.16 17.24
C GLU A 139 -15.20 -8.07 15.88
N SER A 140 -15.47 -6.85 15.40
CA SER A 140 -15.99 -6.59 14.06
C SER A 140 -15.09 -7.14 12.95
N GLY A 141 -13.76 -7.01 13.09
CA GLY A 141 -12.79 -7.54 12.14
C GLY A 141 -12.73 -9.06 12.12
N LEU A 142 -12.85 -9.70 13.30
CA LEU A 142 -12.95 -11.16 13.39
C LEU A 142 -14.24 -11.68 12.75
N GLN A 143 -15.38 -11.06 13.03
CA GLN A 143 -16.66 -11.44 12.44
C GLN A 143 -16.66 -11.27 10.91
N ALA A 144 -16.12 -10.16 10.41
CA ALA A 144 -16.00 -9.91 8.99
C ALA A 144 -15.10 -10.94 8.30
N LEU A 145 -13.96 -11.31 8.91
CA LEU A 145 -13.07 -12.34 8.39
C LEU A 145 -13.74 -13.72 8.37
N ILE A 146 -14.50 -14.08 9.41
CA ILE A 146 -15.27 -15.33 9.45
C ILE A 146 -16.30 -15.35 8.32
N GLY A 147 -17.03 -14.26 8.11
CA GLY A 147 -17.98 -14.14 7.01
C GLY A 147 -17.31 -14.29 5.64
N ALA A 148 -16.19 -13.59 5.42
CA ALA A 148 -15.43 -13.65 4.18
C ALA A 148 -14.84 -15.06 3.89
N LEU A 149 -14.50 -15.83 4.92
CA LEU A 149 -14.02 -17.22 4.78
C LEU A 149 -15.16 -18.23 4.51
N GLN A 150 -16.40 -17.87 4.84
CA GLN A 150 -17.59 -18.68 4.57
C GLN A 150 -18.21 -18.36 3.21
N ASP A 151 -17.86 -17.22 2.61
CA ASP A 151 -18.29 -16.82 1.28
C ASP A 151 -17.55 -17.66 0.23
N GLU A 152 -18.26 -18.62 -0.38
CA GLU A 152 -17.77 -19.43 -1.50
C GLU A 152 -17.70 -18.56 -2.77
N ASN A 153 -16.71 -17.68 -2.89
CA ASN A 153 -16.52 -16.81 -4.06
C ASN A 153 -15.10 -16.82 -4.62
#